data_AF-Q1IAZ5-F1
#
_entry.id   AF-Q1IAZ5-F1
#
_cell.length_a   1.000
_cell.length_b   1.000
_cell.length_c   1.000
_cell.angle_alpha   90.00
_cell.angle_beta   90.00
_cell.angle_gamma   90.00
#
_symmetry.space_group_name_H-M   'P 1'
#
loop_
_entity.id
_entity.type
_entity.pdbx_description
1 polymer ?
#
loop_
_entity_poly.entity_id
_entity_poly.type
_entity_poly.pdbx_seq_one_letter_code
_entity_poly.pdbx_strand_id
1 'polypeptide(L)'
;MDDQLRAQLMGLKQAARGQALLEIERMNRQMASLLEIGEIDTRAISAHEQWLPDPHDFGWERVPRWKTRHVHARALDIALWHEDHLAGMCWATPLDSQEKIMVLYLQRNPDNTLATKGYVAPLCLSAVRYYAWMLGLKWVVIRNPLPQARAAYTQDGFRQVRGVGLAYNLTHGYAAFDQEDLKT
;
A
#
# COMPACT_ATOMS: atom_id res chain seq x y z
N MET A 1 20.67 12.39 6.42
CA MET A 1 20.39 11.79 5.10
C MET A 1 20.85 12.77 4.04
N ASP A 2 21.70 12.31 3.12
CA ASP A 2 22.14 13.08 1.97
C ASP A 2 20.96 13.42 1.03
N ASP A 3 21.00 14.56 0.35
CA ASP A 3 19.92 15.04 -0.52
C ASP A 3 19.75 14.16 -1.76
N GLN A 4 20.85 13.57 -2.26
CA GLN A 4 20.79 12.58 -3.34
C GLN A 4 19.98 11.35 -2.94
N LEU A 5 20.23 10.82 -1.74
CA LEU A 5 19.48 9.67 -1.21
C LEU A 5 17.99 10.03 -0.99
N ARG A 6 17.69 11.24 -0.51
CA ARG A 6 16.31 11.72 -0.37
C ARG A 6 15.60 11.78 -1.73
N ALA A 7 16.23 12.36 -2.75
CA ALA A 7 15.69 12.45 -4.10
C ALA A 7 15.46 11.06 -4.71
N GLN A 8 16.42 10.14 -4.52
CA GLN A 8 16.26 8.75 -4.95
C GLN A 8 15.05 8.08 -4.30
N LEU A 9 14.90 8.19 -2.97
CA LEU A 9 13.75 7.61 -2.27
C LEU A 9 12.42 8.21 -2.72
N MET A 10 12.35 9.52 -2.98
CA MET A 10 11.15 10.15 -3.54
C MET A 10 10.80 9.56 -4.91
N GLY A 11 11.79 9.41 -5.79
CA GLY A 11 11.61 8.77 -7.10
C GLY A 11 11.11 7.33 -7.01
N LEU A 12 11.67 6.53 -6.09
CA LEU A 12 11.20 5.14 -5.87
C LEU A 12 9.76 5.08 -5.36
N LYS A 13 9.37 5.98 -4.44
CA LYS A 13 7.99 6.04 -3.92
C LYS A 13 7.00 6.42 -5.03
N GLN A 14 7.34 7.42 -5.85
CA GLN A 14 6.52 7.83 -6.98
C GLN A 14 6.40 6.70 -8.02
N ALA A 15 7.51 6.05 -8.36
CA ALA A 15 7.53 4.93 -9.29
C ALA A 15 6.64 3.78 -8.80
N ALA A 16 6.67 3.46 -7.52
CA ALA A 16 5.86 2.39 -6.94
C ALA A 16 4.35 2.66 -7.05
N ARG A 17 3.92 3.89 -6.75
CA ARG A 17 2.52 4.31 -6.92
C ARG A 17 2.10 4.25 -8.39
N GLY A 18 2.98 4.69 -9.29
CA GLY A 18 2.75 4.63 -10.74
C GLY A 18 2.62 3.21 -11.28
N GLN A 19 3.44 2.26 -10.80
CA GLN A 19 3.34 0.86 -11.22
C GLN A 19 2.01 0.22 -10.80
N ALA A 20 1.50 0.53 -9.60
CA ALA A 20 0.17 0.06 -9.18
C ALA A 20 -0.95 0.60 -10.08
N LEU A 21 -0.83 1.86 -10.55
CA LEU A 21 -1.79 2.43 -11.49
C LEU A 21 -1.73 1.76 -12.87
N LEU A 22 -0.52 1.46 -13.36
CA LEU A 22 -0.34 0.71 -14.61
C LEU A 22 -0.86 -0.74 -14.53
N GLU A 23 -0.73 -1.38 -13.37
CA GLU A 23 -1.26 -2.72 -13.13
C GLU A 23 -2.79 -2.74 -13.28
N ILE A 24 -3.49 -1.80 -12.63
CA ILE A 24 -4.96 -1.70 -12.79
C ILE A 24 -5.37 -1.22 -14.17
N GLU A 25 -4.58 -0.38 -14.86
CA GLU A 25 -4.88 0.02 -16.23
C GLU A 25 -4.95 -1.19 -17.18
N ARG A 26 -4.09 -2.19 -16.97
CA ARG A 26 -4.10 -3.44 -17.75
C ARG A 26 -5.31 -4.32 -17.45
N MET A 27 -5.79 -4.32 -16.20
CA MET A 27 -6.90 -5.16 -15.75
C MET A 27 -8.27 -4.52 -15.97
N ASN A 28 -8.38 -3.22 -15.73
CA ASN A 28 -9.60 -2.44 -15.79
C ASN A 28 -9.28 -0.95 -16.09
N ARG A 29 -9.10 -0.66 -17.37
CA ARG A 29 -8.76 0.70 -17.85
C ARG A 29 -9.76 1.77 -17.42
N GLN A 30 -11.06 1.44 -17.40
CA GLN A 30 -12.09 2.40 -16.99
C GLN A 30 -11.91 2.79 -15.51
N MET A 31 -11.75 1.80 -14.62
CA MET A 31 -11.46 2.07 -13.21
C MET A 31 -10.16 2.87 -13.06
N ALA A 32 -9.08 2.45 -13.74
CA ALA A 32 -7.79 3.13 -13.67
C ALA A 32 -7.87 4.61 -14.04
N SER A 33 -8.67 4.97 -15.05
CA SER A 33 -8.82 6.36 -15.50
C SER A 33 -9.48 7.29 -14.47
N LEU A 34 -10.15 6.73 -13.45
CA LEU A 34 -10.82 7.45 -12.39
C LEU A 34 -10.03 7.46 -11.07
N LEU A 35 -8.90 6.75 -11.03
CA LEU A 35 -8.07 6.60 -9.84
C LEU A 35 -6.88 7.55 -9.83
N GLU A 36 -6.58 8.08 -8.65
CA GLU A 36 -5.31 8.76 -8.36
C GLU A 36 -4.63 8.05 -7.18
N ILE A 37 -3.34 7.73 -7.33
CA ILE A 37 -2.51 7.13 -6.27
C ILE A 37 -1.43 8.15 -5.86
N GLY A 38 -1.66 8.80 -4.73
CA GLY A 38 -0.84 9.89 -4.23
C GLY A 38 -0.22 9.62 -2.87
N GLU A 39 0.31 10.69 -2.27
CA GLU A 39 0.83 10.68 -0.91
C GLU A 39 -0.30 10.93 0.11
N ILE A 40 -0.08 10.50 1.34
CA ILE A 40 -0.87 10.99 2.48
C ILE A 40 -0.38 12.40 2.82
N ASP A 41 -1.12 13.39 2.34
CA ASP A 41 -0.94 14.81 2.59
C ASP A 41 -2.10 15.37 3.44
N THR A 42 -2.16 16.69 3.61
CA THR A 42 -3.24 17.34 4.35
C THR A 42 -4.62 17.14 3.71
N ARG A 43 -4.70 17.06 2.37
CA ARG A 43 -5.95 16.77 1.64
C ARG A 43 -6.47 15.38 2.01
N ALA A 44 -5.59 14.39 2.05
CA ALA A 44 -5.94 13.03 2.46
C ALA A 44 -6.40 12.97 3.92
N ILE A 45 -5.71 13.66 4.84
CA ILE A 45 -6.13 13.71 6.25
C ILE A 45 -7.51 14.35 6.40
N SER A 46 -7.74 15.51 5.79
CA SER A 46 -9.05 16.19 5.86
C SER A 46 -10.18 15.38 5.23
N ALA A 47 -9.92 14.61 4.17
CA ALA A 47 -10.91 13.72 3.58
C ALA A 47 -11.19 12.50 4.46
N HIS A 48 -10.17 11.94 5.14
CA HIS A 48 -10.33 10.86 6.09
C HIS A 48 -11.17 11.27 7.31
N GLU A 49 -11.05 12.51 7.79
CA GLU A 49 -11.86 13.03 8.90
C GLU A 49 -13.37 13.02 8.62
N GLN A 50 -13.77 12.92 7.34
CA GLN A 50 -15.17 12.82 6.91
C GLN A 50 -15.67 11.37 6.82
N TRP A 51 -14.80 10.38 7.00
CA TRP A 51 -15.22 8.98 6.97
C TRP A 51 -16.15 8.67 8.14
N LEU A 52 -17.10 7.75 7.91
CA LEU A 52 -17.94 7.24 8.99
C LEU A 52 -17.06 6.67 10.11
N PRO A 53 -17.47 6.81 11.38
CA PRO A 53 -16.69 6.31 12.51
C PRO A 53 -16.28 4.84 12.32
N ASP A 54 -14.98 4.59 12.26
CA ASP A 54 -14.42 3.24 12.29
C ASP A 54 -14.16 2.86 13.76
N PRO A 55 -14.50 1.63 14.20
CA PRO A 55 -14.15 1.16 15.53
C PRO A 55 -12.64 1.10 15.79
N HIS A 56 -11.79 1.19 14.77
CA HIS A 56 -10.33 1.15 14.91
C HIS A 56 -9.70 2.52 14.63
N ASP A 57 -8.99 3.04 15.62
CA ASP A 57 -8.16 4.23 15.46
C ASP A 57 -6.79 3.86 14.85
N PHE A 58 -6.59 4.23 13.59
CA PHE A 58 -5.31 4.11 12.89
C PHE A 58 -4.37 5.31 13.17
N GLY A 59 -4.92 6.42 13.68
CA GLY A 59 -4.24 7.68 13.95
C GLY A 59 -3.48 8.24 12.74
N TRP A 60 -4.19 8.34 11.59
CA TRP A 60 -3.67 8.85 10.32
C TRP A 60 -3.16 10.29 10.40
N GLU A 61 -3.71 11.11 11.27
CA GLU A 61 -3.29 12.50 11.53
C GLU A 61 -1.81 12.62 11.94
N ARG A 62 -1.22 11.53 12.43
CA ARG A 62 0.20 11.47 12.81
C ARG A 62 1.13 11.23 11.62
N VAL A 63 0.64 10.66 10.52
CA VAL A 63 1.44 10.25 9.36
C VAL A 63 2.22 11.42 8.73
N PRO A 64 1.62 12.61 8.49
CA PRO A 64 2.38 13.75 7.97
C PRO A 64 3.58 14.13 8.83
N ARG A 65 3.45 14.02 10.17
CA ARG A 65 4.55 14.26 11.11
C ARG A 65 5.57 13.12 11.15
N TRP A 66 5.16 11.88 10.90
CA TRP A 66 6.08 10.75 10.84
C TRP A 66 6.96 10.79 9.59
N LYS A 67 6.39 11.14 8.43
CA LYS A 67 7.09 11.23 7.15
C LYS A 67 8.32 12.14 7.18
N THR A 68 8.31 13.18 8.01
CA THR A 68 9.44 14.13 8.12
C THR A 68 10.60 13.59 8.97
N ARG A 69 10.37 12.54 9.76
CA ARG A 69 11.40 11.95 10.62
C ARG A 69 12.33 11.06 9.79
N HIS A 70 13.63 11.21 10.01
CA HIS A 70 14.66 10.44 9.31
C HIS A 70 14.45 8.92 9.37
N VAL A 71 13.99 8.40 10.52
CA VAL A 71 13.70 6.97 10.72
C VAL A 71 12.60 6.43 9.78
N HIS A 72 11.77 7.31 9.22
CA HIS A 72 10.71 6.98 8.28
C HIS A 72 11.02 7.45 6.84
N ALA A 73 12.26 7.86 6.54
CA ALA A 73 12.64 8.29 5.21
C ALA A 73 12.34 7.23 4.13
N ARG A 74 12.52 5.95 4.48
CA ARG A 74 12.23 4.80 3.60
C ARG A 74 10.77 4.34 3.66
N ALA A 75 9.90 4.97 4.44
CA ALA A 75 8.48 4.59 4.48
C ALA A 75 7.76 4.98 3.17
N LEU A 76 6.82 4.15 2.74
CA LEU A 76 5.88 4.44 1.68
C LEU A 76 4.51 4.71 2.30
N ASP A 77 3.96 5.86 1.95
CA ASP A 77 2.59 6.24 2.24
C ASP A 77 1.79 6.31 0.94
N ILE A 78 0.51 5.96 1.00
CA ILE A 78 -0.37 5.92 -0.15
C ILE A 78 -1.71 6.51 0.26
N ALA A 79 -2.18 7.49 -0.49
CA ALA A 79 -3.58 7.89 -0.52
C ALA A 79 -4.16 7.47 -1.88
N LEU A 80 -5.21 6.66 -1.85
CA LEU A 80 -5.93 6.22 -3.03
C LEU A 80 -7.22 7.01 -3.15
N TRP A 81 -7.41 7.66 -4.30
CA TRP A 81 -8.57 8.47 -4.62
C TRP A 81 -9.34 7.88 -5.80
N HIS A 82 -10.64 8.11 -5.83
CA HIS A 82 -11.53 7.82 -6.95
C HIS A 82 -12.47 9.01 -7.16
N GLU A 83 -12.38 9.67 -8.31
CA GLU A 83 -13.21 10.86 -8.64
C GLU A 83 -13.30 11.85 -7.46
N ASP A 84 -12.14 12.27 -6.94
CA ASP A 84 -11.97 13.17 -5.79
C ASP A 84 -12.39 12.64 -4.41
N HIS A 85 -12.89 11.41 -4.31
CA HIS A 85 -13.20 10.77 -3.04
C HIS A 85 -12.03 9.94 -2.54
N LEU A 86 -11.61 10.16 -1.29
CA LEU A 86 -10.59 9.33 -0.68
C LEU A 86 -11.15 7.93 -0.46
N ALA A 87 -10.64 6.98 -1.22
CA ALA A 87 -11.06 5.59 -1.23
C ALA A 87 -10.27 4.75 -0.22
N GLY A 88 -9.02 5.10 0.07
CA GLY A 88 -8.19 4.30 0.95
C GLY A 88 -6.85 4.93 1.29
N MET A 89 -6.22 4.40 2.34
CA MET A 89 -4.93 4.85 2.84
C MET A 89 -4.06 3.66 3.24
N CYS A 90 -2.75 3.78 3.01
CA CYS A 90 -1.78 2.76 3.40
C CYS A 90 -0.48 3.40 3.91
N TRP A 91 0.08 2.82 4.98
CA TRP A 91 1.39 3.16 5.50
C TRP A 91 2.25 1.90 5.67
N ALA A 92 3.36 1.87 4.93
CA ALA A 92 4.31 0.78 4.95
C ALA A 92 5.72 1.29 5.24
N THR A 93 6.48 0.58 6.06
CA THR A 93 7.83 0.99 6.42
C THR A 93 8.74 -0.21 6.65
N PRO A 94 9.98 -0.19 6.12
CA PRO A 94 10.96 -1.20 6.49
C PRO A 94 11.44 -1.03 7.94
N LEU A 95 11.17 0.12 8.56
CA LEU A 95 11.82 0.56 9.79
C LEU A 95 13.35 0.46 9.61
N ASP A 96 14.01 -0.35 10.43
CA ASP A 96 15.43 -0.67 10.40
C ASP A 96 15.76 -1.96 9.61
N SER A 97 14.75 -2.65 9.07
CA SER A 97 14.96 -3.91 8.37
C SER A 97 15.66 -3.75 7.02
N GLN A 98 16.56 -4.69 6.75
CA GLN A 98 17.18 -4.90 5.44
C GLN A 98 16.49 -5.97 4.60
N GLU A 99 15.50 -6.69 5.16
CA GLU A 99 14.88 -7.83 4.49
C GLU A 99 13.39 -7.66 4.21
N LYS A 100 12.68 -6.83 4.98
CA LYS A 100 11.22 -6.71 4.88
C LYS A 100 10.73 -5.28 4.94
N ILE A 101 9.60 -5.03 4.27
CA ILE A 101 8.74 -3.88 4.52
C ILE A 101 7.52 -4.35 5.31
N MET A 102 7.09 -3.57 6.30
CA MET A 102 5.89 -3.86 7.09
C MET A 102 4.78 -2.90 6.72
N VAL A 103 3.64 -3.42 6.25
CA VAL A 103 2.39 -2.68 6.17
C VAL A 103 1.85 -2.57 7.59
N LEU A 104 1.90 -1.37 8.16
CA LEU A 104 1.42 -1.11 9.51
C LEU A 104 -0.07 -0.79 9.48
N TYR A 105 -0.48 0.03 8.53
CA TYR A 105 -1.85 0.50 8.37
C TYR A 105 -2.28 0.35 6.92
N LEU A 106 -3.48 -0.20 6.74
CA LEU A 106 -4.17 -0.29 5.47
C LEU A 106 -5.67 -0.19 5.78
N GLN A 107 -6.30 0.88 5.32
CA GLN A 107 -7.71 1.14 5.57
C GLN A 107 -8.38 1.58 4.27
N ARG A 108 -9.58 1.05 4.02
CA ARG A 108 -10.47 1.56 2.99
C ARG A 108 -11.48 2.50 3.61
N ASN A 109 -12.03 3.39 2.80
CA ASN A 109 -13.25 4.10 3.15
C ASN A 109 -14.34 3.08 3.53
N PRO A 110 -14.99 3.21 4.70
CA PRO A 110 -15.95 2.24 5.19
C PRO A 110 -17.21 2.15 4.33
N ASP A 111 -17.53 3.18 3.53
CA ASP A 111 -18.68 3.18 2.63
C ASP A 111 -18.60 1.99 1.64
N ASN A 112 -19.59 1.11 1.74
CA ASN A 112 -19.67 -0.10 0.94
C ASN A 112 -20.27 0.12 -0.46
N THR A 113 -20.77 1.33 -0.74
CA THR A 113 -21.34 1.70 -2.04
C THR A 113 -20.27 2.14 -3.05
N LEU A 114 -19.07 2.48 -2.56
CA LEU A 114 -17.97 2.91 -3.41
C LEU A 114 -17.49 1.77 -4.32
N ALA A 115 -17.32 2.08 -5.60
CA ALA A 115 -16.81 1.15 -6.62
C ALA A 115 -15.39 0.63 -6.30
N THR A 116 -14.65 1.34 -5.44
CA THR A 116 -13.29 1.00 -5.02
C THR A 116 -13.20 -0.05 -3.92
N LYS A 117 -14.32 -0.49 -3.32
CA LYS A 117 -14.34 -1.42 -2.16
C LYS A 117 -13.44 -2.65 -2.31
N GLY A 118 -13.36 -3.22 -3.52
CA GLY A 118 -12.53 -4.39 -3.83
C GLY A 118 -11.10 -4.07 -4.29
N TYR A 119 -10.77 -2.80 -4.54
CA TYR A 119 -9.51 -2.39 -5.18
C TYR A 119 -8.50 -1.79 -4.19
N VAL A 120 -8.94 -1.26 -3.05
CA VAL A 120 -8.05 -0.54 -2.11
C VAL A 120 -6.88 -1.40 -1.64
N ALA A 121 -7.16 -2.58 -1.10
CA ALA A 121 -6.10 -3.44 -0.57
C ALA A 121 -5.17 -3.95 -1.68
N PRO A 122 -5.66 -4.54 -2.79
CA PRO A 122 -4.81 -4.98 -3.89
C PRO A 122 -3.89 -3.88 -4.46
N LEU A 123 -4.42 -2.67 -4.65
CA LEU A 123 -3.65 -1.55 -5.20
C LEU A 123 -2.57 -1.04 -4.24
N CYS A 124 -2.93 -0.84 -2.97
CA CYS A 124 -1.97 -0.43 -1.95
C CYS A 124 -0.86 -1.48 -1.78
N LEU A 125 -1.22 -2.76 -1.72
CA LEU A 125 -0.27 -3.85 -1.59
C LEU A 125 0.57 -4.02 -2.86
N SER A 126 0.02 -3.76 -4.04
CA SER A 126 0.78 -3.69 -5.29
C SER A 126 1.90 -2.64 -5.22
N ALA A 127 1.54 -1.39 -4.89
CA ALA A 127 2.54 -0.34 -4.74
C ALA A 127 3.61 -0.68 -3.67
N VAL A 128 3.20 -1.25 -2.53
CA VAL A 128 4.14 -1.70 -1.49
C VAL A 128 5.09 -2.80 -2.01
N ARG A 129 4.58 -3.76 -2.78
CA ARG A 129 5.40 -4.83 -3.38
C ARG A 129 6.41 -4.27 -4.39
N TYR A 130 6.01 -3.37 -5.29
CA TYR A 130 6.94 -2.71 -6.22
C TYR A 130 8.01 -1.90 -5.48
N TYR A 131 7.61 -1.14 -4.47
CA TYR A 131 8.55 -0.35 -3.68
C TYR A 131 9.55 -1.23 -2.93
N ALA A 132 9.07 -2.30 -2.29
CA ALA A 132 9.91 -3.25 -1.60
C ALA A 132 10.91 -3.93 -2.54
N TRP A 133 10.46 -4.32 -3.73
CA TRP A 133 11.32 -4.88 -4.78
C TRP A 133 12.40 -3.89 -5.22
N MET A 134 12.04 -2.63 -5.49
CA MET A 134 13.02 -1.58 -5.84
C MET A 134 14.00 -1.26 -4.72
N LEU A 135 13.61 -1.45 -3.46
CA LEU A 135 14.49 -1.34 -2.30
C LEU A 135 15.36 -2.59 -2.07
N GLY A 136 15.22 -3.65 -2.87
CA GLY A 136 15.95 -4.91 -2.70
C GLY A 136 15.47 -5.74 -1.50
N LEU A 137 14.26 -5.51 -1.00
CA LEU A 137 13.68 -6.27 0.11
C LEU A 137 13.10 -7.59 -0.40
N LYS A 138 13.06 -8.59 0.49
CA LYS A 138 12.58 -9.95 0.19
C LYS A 138 11.11 -10.14 0.53
N TRP A 139 10.60 -9.41 1.52
CA TRP A 139 9.29 -9.65 2.09
C TRP A 139 8.43 -8.39 2.21
N VAL A 140 7.15 -8.52 1.90
CA VAL A 140 6.09 -7.63 2.39
C VAL A 140 5.39 -8.33 3.54
N VAL A 141 5.27 -7.67 4.70
CA VAL A 141 4.68 -8.26 5.90
C VAL A 141 3.50 -7.41 6.37
N ILE A 142 2.37 -8.04 6.66
CA ILE A 142 1.24 -7.36 7.30
C ILE A 142 1.44 -7.42 8.82
N ARG A 143 1.58 -6.27 9.46
CA ARG A 143 1.76 -6.20 10.92
C ARG A 143 0.41 -6.24 11.61
N ASN A 144 0.22 -7.19 12.53
CA ASN A 144 -0.96 -7.32 13.38
C ASN A 144 -2.30 -7.16 12.62
N PRO A 145 -2.53 -7.96 11.55
CA PRO A 145 -3.77 -7.84 10.79
C PRO A 145 -4.98 -8.12 11.68
N LEU A 146 -6.03 -7.31 11.49
CA LEU A 146 -7.34 -7.60 12.08
C LEU A 146 -7.77 -9.02 11.67
N PRO A 147 -8.33 -9.84 12.58
CA PRO A 147 -8.69 -11.22 12.28
C PRO A 147 -9.53 -11.37 11.00
N GLN A 148 -10.51 -10.49 10.82
CA GLN A 148 -11.40 -10.46 9.66
C GLN A 148 -10.70 -10.11 8.33
N ALA A 149 -9.55 -9.44 8.36
CA ALA A 149 -8.81 -9.06 7.16
C ALA A 149 -7.84 -10.16 6.67
N ARG A 150 -7.55 -11.18 7.51
CA ARG A 150 -6.58 -12.23 7.19
C ARG A 150 -6.94 -13.03 5.93
N ALA A 151 -8.23 -13.30 5.73
CA ALA A 151 -8.72 -14.00 4.55
C ALA A 151 -8.40 -13.23 3.26
N ALA A 152 -8.63 -11.92 3.25
CA ALA A 152 -8.34 -11.06 2.10
C ALA A 152 -6.84 -11.06 1.75
N TYR A 153 -5.95 -10.92 2.75
CA TYR A 153 -4.51 -11.02 2.50
C TYR A 153 -4.09 -12.39 1.98
N THR A 154 -4.74 -13.46 2.44
CA THR A 154 -4.44 -14.82 1.99
C THR A 154 -4.85 -15.01 0.52
N GLN A 155 -6.00 -14.45 0.12
CA GLN A 155 -6.43 -14.41 -1.29
C GLN A 155 -5.45 -13.60 -2.15
N ASP A 156 -4.86 -12.53 -1.59
CA ASP A 156 -3.83 -11.71 -2.24
C ASP A 156 -2.40 -12.34 -2.21
N GLY A 157 -2.30 -13.63 -1.89
CA GLY A 157 -1.05 -14.39 -1.95
C GLY A 157 -0.18 -14.34 -0.69
N PHE A 158 -0.60 -13.67 0.38
CA PHE A 158 0.13 -13.71 1.66
C PHE A 158 -0.01 -15.08 2.33
N ARG A 159 1.04 -15.51 3.02
CA ARG A 159 1.08 -16.78 3.77
C ARG A 159 1.69 -16.56 5.14
N GLN A 160 1.30 -17.37 6.12
CA GLN A 160 1.94 -17.35 7.43
C GLN A 160 3.33 -18.00 7.32
N VAL A 161 4.38 -17.20 7.48
CA VAL A 161 5.78 -17.65 7.43
C VAL A 161 6.37 -17.63 8.85
N ARG A 162 6.93 -18.76 9.27
CA ARG A 162 7.53 -18.92 10.60
C ARG A 162 8.66 -17.90 10.79
N GLY A 163 8.62 -17.14 11.89
CA GLY A 163 9.62 -16.12 12.21
C GLY A 163 9.48 -14.79 11.44
N VAL A 164 8.64 -14.72 10.40
CA VAL A 164 8.44 -13.50 9.60
C VAL A 164 7.06 -12.87 9.85
N GLY A 165 6.01 -13.69 9.94
CA GLY A 165 4.62 -13.23 10.09
C GLY A 165 3.75 -13.57 8.88
N LEU A 166 2.62 -12.87 8.73
CA LEU A 166 1.81 -12.95 7.52
C LEU A 166 2.51 -12.17 6.40
N ALA A 167 3.09 -12.87 5.44
CA ALA A 167 4.06 -12.29 4.51
C ALA A 167 3.84 -12.74 3.06
N TYR A 168 4.24 -11.87 2.14
CA TYR A 168 4.36 -12.13 0.71
C TYR A 168 5.85 -12.18 0.34
N ASN A 169 6.26 -13.24 -0.38
CA ASN A 169 7.65 -13.42 -0.80
C ASN A 169 7.89 -12.78 -2.17
N LEU A 170 8.77 -11.79 -2.24
CA LEU A 170 9.13 -11.11 -3.50
C LEU A 170 10.16 -11.89 -4.33
N THR A 171 10.86 -12.87 -3.76
CA THR A 171 11.91 -13.61 -4.47
C THR A 171 11.37 -14.57 -5.53
N HIS A 172 10.06 -14.81 -5.55
CA HIS A 172 9.40 -15.72 -6.49
C HIS A 172 8.70 -14.98 -7.65
N GLY A 173 9.12 -13.73 -7.93
CA GLY A 173 8.72 -12.99 -9.12
C GLY A 173 7.43 -12.20 -8.95
N TYR A 174 7.48 -11.07 -8.24
CA TYR A 174 6.35 -10.14 -8.20
C TYR A 174 6.05 -9.47 -9.57
N ALA A 175 7.05 -9.38 -10.45
CA ALA A 175 6.90 -8.79 -11.79
C ALA A 175 6.37 -9.75 -12.86
N ALA A 176 6.16 -11.03 -12.52
CA ALA A 176 5.56 -12.03 -13.40
C ALA A 176 4.08 -12.20 -13.02
N PHE A 177 3.24 -11.28 -13.49
CA PHE A 177 1.83 -11.65 -13.70
C PHE A 177 1.81 -12.62 -14.88
N ASP A 178 2.06 -13.90 -14.60
CA ASP A 178 1.86 -14.96 -15.58
C ASP A 178 0.36 -15.08 -15.85
N GLN A 179 -0.02 -14.99 -17.12
CA GLN A 179 -1.39 -15.09 -17.62
C GLN A 179 -2.03 -16.48 -17.40
N GLU A 180 -1.41 -17.37 -16.62
CA GLU A 180 -1.86 -18.76 -16.44
C GLU A 180 -2.90 -18.93 -15.33
N ASP A 181 -3.03 -18.01 -14.38
CA ASP A 181 -3.99 -18.15 -13.26
C ASP A 181 -5.42 -17.65 -13.56
N LEU A 182 -5.73 -17.31 -14.82
CA LEU A 182 -7.09 -16.94 -15.27
C LEU A 182 -7.83 -18.09 -15.98
N LYS A 183 -7.38 -19.33 -15.81
CA LYS A 183 -8.12 -20.52 -16.27
C LYS A 183 -8.48 -21.42 -15.10
N THR A 184 -9.60 -21.12 -14.43
CA THR A 184 -10.47 -22.15 -13.85
C THR A 184 -11.90 -21.68 -13.83
#